data_AF-A0AAV7N5W6-F1
#
_entry.id   AF-A0AAV7N5W6-F1
#
_cell.length_a   1.000
_cell.length_b   1.000
_cell.length_c   1.000
_cell.angle_alpha   90.00
_cell.angle_beta   90.00
_cell.angle_gamma   90.00
#
_symmetry.space_group_name_H-M   'P 1'
#
loop_
_entity.id
_entity.type
_entity.pdbx_description
1 polymer ?
#
loop_
_entity_poly.entity_id
_entity_poly.type
_entity_poly.pdbx_seq_one_letter_code
_entity_poly.pdbx_strand_id
1 'polypeptide(L)'
;MDTRCVWTQEVYGHERCMDRRSVWTREVYGHEKCLDTRGVWTREMYGHEKCMDMRDVWTQEVFGHKKCMDTRSVWTQEVYGHEKCIDTRGVWIREVYGHERCMDMRSVWTQEVYGHKRCMDMRSVWIQEVYGHEKCMDTRSVWSREVFGHKRCMDTRDVWTREVYGHKKCMDTRDVWTREVYGHKKCMDTRGVWTREVFGHKRCMDTRGVWTLEVYGHERFMDTRSVWI
;
A
#
# COMPACT_ATOMS: atom_id res chain seq x y z
N MET A 1 -3.51 35.65 21.68
CA MET A 1 -3.75 35.75 20.23
C MET A 1 -4.09 34.36 19.73
N ASP A 2 -5.30 34.17 19.20
CA ASP A 2 -5.78 32.90 18.66
C ASP A 2 -5.06 32.64 17.32
N THR A 3 -3.89 31.99 17.36
CA THR A 3 -3.09 31.68 16.16
C THR A 3 -3.65 30.44 15.47
N ARG A 4 -4.85 30.61 14.89
CA ARG A 4 -5.55 29.56 14.12
C ARG A 4 -4.72 29.03 12.96
N CYS A 5 -3.84 29.86 12.41
CA CYS A 5 -2.90 29.49 11.37
C CYS A 5 -1.48 29.76 11.84
N VAL A 6 -0.57 28.84 11.57
CA VAL A 6 0.86 29.05 11.76
C VAL A 6 1.62 28.72 10.50
N TRP A 7 2.60 29.58 10.23
CA TRP A 7 3.57 29.42 9.17
C TRP A 7 4.95 29.43 9.80
N THR A 8 5.68 28.33 9.68
CA THR A 8 7.05 28.17 10.15
C THR A 8 7.97 27.94 8.96
N GLN A 9 9.05 28.73 8.89
CA GLN A 9 10.02 28.60 7.82
C GLN A 9 10.97 27.44 8.09
N GLU A 10 11.63 27.46 9.25
CA GLU A 10 12.57 26.42 9.67
C GLU A 10 12.35 26.08 11.13
N VAL A 11 12.46 24.79 11.44
CA VAL A 11 12.29 24.24 12.78
C VAL A 11 13.45 23.30 13.04
N TYR A 12 14.19 23.54 14.13
CA TYR A 12 15.23 22.64 14.61
C TYR A 12 14.81 22.07 15.96
N GLY A 13 14.83 20.75 16.09
CA GLY A 13 14.44 20.05 17.32
C GLY A 13 12.99 19.58 17.31
N HIS A 14 12.20 20.00 18.30
CA HIS A 14 10.83 19.52 18.50
C HIS A 14 9.80 20.64 18.34
N GLU A 15 8.86 20.47 17.41
CA GLU A 15 7.66 21.31 17.31
C GLU A 15 6.40 20.54 17.67
N ARG A 16 5.47 21.23 18.35
CA ARG A 16 4.14 20.71 18.65
C ARG A 16 3.08 21.75 18.31
N CYS A 17 2.14 21.37 17.44
CA CYS A 17 0.95 22.14 17.11
C CYS A 17 -0.30 21.43 17.65
N MET A 18 -1.21 22.20 18.26
CA MET A 18 -2.48 21.69 18.78
C MET A 18 -3.61 22.67 18.45
N ASP A 19 -4.80 22.14 18.18
CA ASP A 19 -6.05 22.91 18.01
C ASP A 19 -5.96 24.04 16.98
N ARG A 20 -5.27 23.79 15.87
CA ARG A 20 -5.11 24.75 14.77
C ARG A 20 -5.99 24.45 13.57
N ARG A 21 -6.39 25.52 12.88
CA ARG A 21 -7.01 25.41 11.57
C ARG A 21 -6.00 24.99 10.51
N SER A 22 -4.79 25.54 10.53
CA SER A 22 -3.77 25.23 9.53
C SER A 22 -2.35 25.38 10.09
N VAL A 23 -1.49 24.43 9.75
CA VAL A 23 -0.04 24.48 9.99
C VAL A 23 0.64 24.36 8.64
N TRP A 24 1.55 25.29 8.36
CA TRP A 24 2.38 25.30 7.16
C TRP A 24 3.82 25.36 7.60
N THR A 25 4.59 24.35 7.27
CA THR A 25 6.00 24.27 7.63
C THR A 25 6.81 24.02 6.38
N ARG A 26 7.82 24.86 6.16
CA ARG A 26 8.70 24.69 5.01
C ARG A 26 9.75 23.61 5.29
N GLU A 27 10.54 23.76 6.35
CA GLU A 27 11.60 22.78 6.67
C GLU A 27 11.59 22.42 8.15
N VAL A 28 11.67 21.13 8.44
CA VAL A 28 11.82 20.61 9.80
C VAL A 28 13.04 19.68 9.87
N TYR A 29 13.90 19.94 10.84
CA TYR A 29 15.02 19.07 11.22
C TYR A 29 14.79 18.58 12.65
N GLY A 30 14.21 17.38 12.78
CA GLY A 30 13.96 16.75 14.08
C GLY A 30 12.61 16.06 14.17
N HIS A 31 11.68 16.64 14.92
CA HIS A 31 10.41 16.01 15.28
C HIS A 31 9.26 17.01 15.22
N GLU A 32 8.25 16.71 14.40
CA GLU A 32 7.01 17.48 14.33
C GLU A 32 5.84 16.65 14.88
N LYS A 33 5.02 17.25 15.74
CA LYS A 33 3.78 16.64 16.20
C LYS A 33 2.60 17.60 16.05
N CYS A 34 1.65 17.21 15.21
CA CYS A 34 0.39 17.94 15.01
C CYS A 34 -0.79 17.11 15.55
N LEU A 35 -1.65 17.75 16.33
CA LEU A 35 -2.83 17.14 16.96
C LEU A 35 -4.05 18.05 16.77
N ASP A 36 -5.21 17.46 16.45
CA ASP A 36 -6.48 18.19 16.32
C ASP A 36 -6.37 19.38 15.35
N THR A 37 -5.73 19.13 14.21
CA THR A 37 -5.51 20.16 13.20
C THR A 37 -6.27 19.89 11.92
N ARG A 38 -6.92 20.92 11.37
CA ARG A 38 -7.70 20.74 10.13
C ARG A 38 -6.80 20.52 8.91
N GLY A 39 -5.64 21.18 8.84
CA GLY A 39 -4.71 21.01 7.74
C GLY A 39 -3.28 21.13 8.20
N VAL A 40 -2.42 20.20 7.79
CA VAL A 40 -0.97 20.30 7.91
C VAL A 40 -0.37 20.21 6.51
N TRP A 41 0.51 21.14 6.20
CA TRP A 41 1.32 21.16 5.00
C TRP A 41 2.78 21.24 5.40
N THR A 42 3.56 20.22 5.07
CA THR A 42 4.99 20.18 5.31
C THR A 42 5.71 20.02 3.97
N ARG A 43 6.62 20.93 3.63
CA ARG A 43 7.39 20.78 2.39
C ARG A 43 8.47 19.73 2.59
N GLU A 44 9.43 19.96 3.47
CA GLU A 44 10.55 19.05 3.69
C GLU A 44 10.65 18.68 5.17
N MET A 45 10.75 17.38 5.43
CA MET A 45 10.94 16.86 6.78
C MET A 45 12.14 15.91 6.86
N TYR A 46 13.13 16.28 7.67
CA TYR A 46 14.26 15.44 8.07
C TYR A 46 14.07 14.97 9.52
N GLY A 47 13.59 13.73 9.70
CA GLY A 47 13.39 13.10 11.01
C GLY A 47 12.02 12.42 11.15
N HIS A 48 11.25 12.73 12.20
CA HIS A 48 9.92 12.15 12.41
C HIS A 48 8.75 13.14 12.41
N GLU A 49 7.75 12.91 11.57
CA GLU A 49 6.46 13.61 11.55
C GLU A 49 5.37 12.72 12.18
N LYS A 50 4.57 13.29 13.09
CA LYS A 50 3.39 12.62 13.64
C LYS A 50 2.16 13.53 13.57
N CYS A 51 1.17 13.13 12.78
CA CYS A 51 -0.13 13.80 12.70
C CYS A 51 -1.22 12.91 13.30
N MET A 52 -2.09 13.49 14.11
CA MET A 52 -3.17 12.80 14.80
C MET A 52 -4.43 13.67 14.74
N ASP A 53 -5.59 13.06 14.50
CA ASP A 53 -6.88 13.74 14.43
C ASP A 53 -6.88 14.87 13.39
N MET A 54 -6.63 14.47 12.13
CA MET A 54 -6.46 15.40 11.02
C MET A 54 -7.59 15.30 10.02
N ARG A 55 -7.99 16.44 9.45
CA ARG A 55 -8.76 16.37 8.20
C ARG A 55 -7.85 16.08 7.02
N ASP A 56 -6.84 16.92 6.78
CA ASP A 56 -5.96 16.78 5.61
C ASP A 56 -4.49 16.95 6.01
N VAL A 57 -3.63 16.06 5.53
CA VAL A 57 -2.16 16.13 5.68
C VAL A 57 -1.54 16.07 4.29
N TRP A 58 -0.68 17.03 3.99
CA TRP A 58 0.10 17.08 2.75
C TRP A 58 1.57 17.18 3.11
N THR A 59 2.39 16.26 2.60
CA THR A 59 3.85 16.34 2.75
C THR A 59 4.51 16.17 1.39
N GLN A 60 5.44 17.07 1.03
CA GLN A 60 6.20 16.89 -0.20
C GLN A 60 7.23 15.78 0.01
N GLU A 61 8.19 15.98 0.91
CA GLU A 61 9.33 15.09 1.07
C GLU A 61 9.56 14.75 2.54
N VAL A 62 9.76 13.46 2.81
CA VAL A 62 10.14 12.94 4.12
C VAL A 62 11.41 12.12 4.02
N PHE A 63 12.45 12.57 4.71
CA PHE A 63 13.66 11.83 4.99
C PHE A 63 13.60 11.32 6.44
N GLY A 64 13.10 10.10 6.62
CA GLY A 64 12.89 9.51 7.94
C GLY A 64 11.54 8.82 8.09
N HIS A 65 10.73 9.25 9.04
CA HIS A 65 9.48 8.56 9.40
C HIS A 65 8.28 9.50 9.42
N LYS A 66 7.22 9.13 8.72
CA LYS A 66 5.91 9.78 8.82
C LYS A 66 4.89 8.85 9.44
N LYS A 67 4.14 9.35 10.43
CA LYS A 67 3.01 8.65 11.03
C LYS A 67 1.76 9.51 11.02
N CYS A 68 0.71 9.03 10.34
CA CYS A 68 -0.62 9.61 10.39
C CYS A 68 -1.59 8.65 11.08
N MET A 69 -2.45 9.19 11.94
CA MET A 69 -3.46 8.46 12.70
C MET A 69 -4.75 9.27 12.72
N ASP A 70 -5.90 8.60 12.55
CA ASP A 70 -7.21 9.24 12.57
C ASP A 70 -7.29 10.42 11.58
N THR A 71 -6.94 10.15 10.33
CA THR A 71 -6.86 11.18 9.29
C THR A 71 -7.85 10.95 8.16
N ARG A 72 -8.54 12.00 7.71
CA ARG A 72 -9.43 11.85 6.55
C ARG A 72 -8.65 11.68 5.25
N SER A 73 -7.63 12.49 5.00
CA SER A 73 -6.83 12.42 3.78
C SER A 73 -5.34 12.61 4.08
N VAL A 74 -4.49 11.76 3.50
CA VAL A 74 -3.03 11.93 3.50
C VAL A 74 -2.55 11.94 2.06
N TRP A 75 -1.77 12.95 1.73
CA TRP A 75 -1.02 13.04 0.48
C TRP A 75 0.47 13.13 0.81
N THR A 76 1.26 12.27 0.18
CA THR A 76 2.72 12.28 0.30
C THR A 76 3.32 12.17 -1.09
N GLN A 77 4.23 13.09 -1.46
CA GLN A 77 4.93 12.95 -2.73
C GLN A 77 6.02 11.87 -2.61
N GLU A 78 6.99 12.08 -1.74
CA GLU A 78 8.17 11.22 -1.65
C GLU A 78 8.50 10.89 -0.19
N VAL A 79 8.81 9.61 0.05
CA VAL A 79 9.30 9.13 1.34
C VAL A 79 10.59 8.35 1.15
N TYR A 80 11.66 8.84 1.75
CA TYR A 80 12.91 8.11 1.95
C TYR A 80 12.95 7.62 3.39
N GLY A 81 12.47 6.40 3.61
CA GLY A 81 12.37 5.79 4.94
C GLY A 81 11.05 5.06 5.15
N HIS A 82 10.25 5.51 6.12
CA HIS A 82 9.05 4.79 6.55
C HIS A 82 7.80 5.67 6.61
N GLU A 83 6.71 5.21 6.02
CA GLU A 83 5.39 5.80 6.17
C GLU A 83 4.44 4.83 6.87
N LYS A 84 3.72 5.34 7.86
CA LYS A 84 2.69 4.58 8.58
C LYS A 84 1.39 5.39 8.67
N CYS A 85 0.33 4.88 8.06
CA CYS A 85 -1.02 5.45 8.17
C CYS A 85 -1.96 4.44 8.84
N ILE A 86 -2.78 4.91 9.78
CA ILE A 86 -3.72 4.12 10.58
C ILE A 86 -5.04 4.87 10.67
N ASP A 87 -6.17 4.16 10.55
CA ASP A 87 -7.51 4.74 10.69
C ASP A 87 -7.70 5.93 9.75
N THR A 88 -7.38 5.72 8.48
CA THR A 88 -7.45 6.79 7.48
C THR A 88 -8.47 6.51 6.39
N ARG A 89 -9.17 7.54 5.91
CA ARG A 89 -10.15 7.35 4.84
C ARG A 89 -9.48 7.24 3.47
N GLY A 90 -8.44 8.04 3.21
CA GLY A 90 -7.75 8.05 1.93
C GLY A 90 -6.27 8.36 2.09
N VAL A 91 -5.43 7.56 1.44
CA VAL A 91 -3.98 7.80 1.35
C VAL A 91 -3.58 7.76 -0.11
N TRP A 92 -2.86 8.79 -0.53
CA TRP A 92 -2.22 8.87 -1.84
C TRP A 92 -0.73 9.10 -1.63
N ILE A 93 0.09 8.19 -2.15
CA ILE A 93 1.54 8.30 -2.08
C ILE A 93 2.09 8.17 -3.49
N ARG A 94 2.97 9.08 -3.90
CA ARG A 94 3.61 8.94 -5.21
C ARG A 94 4.72 7.90 -5.12
N GLU A 95 5.76 8.16 -4.35
CA GLU A 95 6.97 7.35 -4.34
C GLU A 95 7.41 7.01 -2.90
N VAL A 96 7.74 5.75 -2.66
CA VAL A 96 8.32 5.29 -1.38
C VAL A 96 9.63 4.54 -1.65
N TYR A 97 10.73 5.05 -1.11
CA TYR A 97 12.00 4.36 -0.98
C TYR A 97 12.15 3.86 0.46
N GLY A 98 11.74 2.62 0.70
CA GLY A 98 11.76 1.99 2.02
C GLY A 98 10.49 1.22 2.34
N HIS A 99 9.74 1.66 3.35
CA HIS A 99 8.60 0.89 3.87
C HIS A 99 7.32 1.71 4.00
N GLU A 100 6.23 1.18 3.44
CA GLU A 100 4.88 1.70 3.61
C GLU A 100 4.03 0.73 4.44
N ARG A 101 3.35 1.23 5.47
CA ARG A 101 2.37 0.46 6.25
C ARG A 101 1.04 1.19 6.38
N CYS A 102 0.00 0.56 5.86
CA CYS A 102 -1.38 1.02 5.90
C CYS A 102 -2.24 0.05 6.72
N MET A 103 -2.99 0.56 7.69
CA MET A 103 -3.93 -0.22 8.49
C MET A 103 -5.27 0.51 8.60
N ASP A 104 -6.36 -0.23 8.58
CA ASP A 104 -7.72 0.27 8.82
C ASP A 104 -8.09 1.44 7.91
N MET A 105 -8.17 1.19 6.60
CA MET A 105 -8.53 2.24 5.66
C MET A 105 -9.56 1.86 4.63
N ARG A 106 -10.22 2.90 4.13
CA ARG A 106 -11.11 2.78 2.98
C ARG A 106 -10.35 2.68 1.66
N SER A 107 -9.30 3.46 1.44
CA SER A 107 -8.58 3.43 0.17
C SER A 107 -7.13 3.88 0.29
N VAL A 108 -6.23 3.12 -0.32
CA VAL A 108 -4.83 3.50 -0.57
C VAL A 108 -4.57 3.46 -2.06
N TRP A 109 -3.92 4.51 -2.56
CA TRP A 109 -3.30 4.55 -3.87
C TRP A 109 -1.81 4.84 -3.70
N THR A 110 -0.97 4.02 -4.34
CA THR A 110 0.47 4.31 -4.42
C THR A 110 0.96 4.10 -5.85
N GLN A 111 1.75 5.06 -6.34
CA GLN A 111 2.36 4.91 -7.65
C GLN A 111 3.49 3.88 -7.58
N GLU A 112 4.54 4.18 -6.82
CA GLU A 112 5.78 3.40 -6.86
C GLU A 112 6.28 3.10 -5.44
N VAL A 113 6.68 1.84 -5.25
CA VAL A 113 7.35 1.40 -4.02
C VAL A 113 8.64 0.68 -4.36
N TYR A 114 9.75 1.23 -3.90
CA TYR A 114 11.06 0.59 -3.85
C TYR A 114 11.31 0.08 -2.44
N GLY A 115 10.97 -1.17 -2.18
CA GLY A 115 11.09 -1.81 -0.87
C GLY A 115 9.86 -2.62 -0.48
N HIS A 116 9.22 -2.28 0.64
CA HIS A 116 8.14 -3.09 1.20
C HIS A 116 6.85 -2.30 1.44
N LYS A 117 5.74 -2.82 0.94
CA LYS A 117 4.40 -2.33 1.23
C LYS A 117 3.60 -3.35 2.03
N ARG A 118 2.96 -2.89 3.10
CA ARG A 118 2.03 -3.70 3.91
C ARG A 118 0.69 -2.99 4.06
N CYS A 119 -0.38 -3.64 3.62
CA CYS A 119 -1.76 -3.18 3.79
C CYS A 119 -2.54 -4.21 4.61
N MET A 120 -3.31 -3.74 5.58
CA MET A 120 -4.12 -4.55 6.50
C MET A 120 -5.46 -3.87 6.70
N ASP A 121 -6.55 -4.63 6.72
CA ASP A 121 -7.91 -4.12 6.95
C ASP A 121 -8.31 -2.98 5.98
N MET A 122 -8.33 -3.33 4.69
CA MET A 122 -8.54 -2.37 3.61
C MET A 122 -9.78 -2.65 2.80
N ARG A 123 -10.56 -1.60 2.47
CA ARG A 123 -11.60 -1.75 1.44
C ARG A 123 -10.99 -1.80 0.03
N SER A 124 -9.98 -0.99 -0.27
CA SER A 124 -9.37 -0.96 -1.61
C SER A 124 -7.90 -0.55 -1.56
N VAL A 125 -7.07 -1.26 -2.31
CA VAL A 125 -5.64 -0.97 -2.51
C VAL A 125 -5.37 -0.91 -4.00
N TRP A 126 -4.77 0.19 -4.45
CA TRP A 126 -4.32 0.40 -5.82
C TRP A 126 -2.84 0.68 -5.81
N ILE A 127 -2.07 -0.12 -6.55
CA ILE A 127 -0.63 0.04 -6.67
C ILE A 127 -0.27 0.00 -8.14
N GLN A 128 0.50 0.97 -8.61
CA GLN A 128 1.01 0.91 -9.98
C GLN A 128 2.22 -0.04 -10.03
N GLU A 129 3.31 0.28 -9.35
CA GLU A 129 4.57 -0.45 -9.45
C GLU A 129 5.15 -0.77 -8.07
N VAL A 130 5.65 -2.00 -7.93
CA VAL A 130 6.41 -2.44 -6.74
C VAL A 130 7.70 -3.10 -7.18
N TYR A 131 8.81 -2.56 -6.69
CA TYR A 131 10.13 -3.17 -6.72
C TYR A 131 10.47 -3.67 -5.33
N GLY A 132 10.16 -4.94 -5.04
CA GLY A 132 10.36 -5.56 -3.74
C GLY A 132 9.17 -6.41 -3.31
N HIS A 133 8.55 -6.08 -2.17
CA HIS A 133 7.51 -6.91 -1.57
C HIS A 133 6.20 -6.16 -1.28
N GLU A 134 5.09 -6.72 -1.76
CA GLU A 134 3.74 -6.29 -1.44
C GLU A 134 3.06 -7.35 -0.56
N LYS A 135 2.51 -6.94 0.59
CA LYS A 135 1.66 -7.80 1.43
C LYS A 135 0.32 -7.12 1.71
N CYS A 136 -0.77 -7.76 1.32
CA CYS A 136 -2.13 -7.38 1.68
C CYS A 136 -2.79 -8.47 2.52
N MET A 137 -3.49 -8.06 3.57
CA MET A 137 -4.22 -8.92 4.52
C MET A 137 -5.57 -8.29 4.82
N ASP A 138 -6.63 -9.09 4.90
CA ASP A 138 -7.99 -8.63 5.21
C ASP A 138 -8.43 -7.49 4.29
N THR A 139 -8.31 -7.72 2.97
CA THR A 139 -8.61 -6.69 1.98
C THR A 139 -9.75 -7.08 1.05
N ARG A 140 -10.70 -6.17 0.84
CA ARG A 140 -11.78 -6.43 -0.10
C ARG A 140 -11.30 -6.44 -1.55
N SER A 141 -10.46 -5.49 -1.94
CA SER A 141 -9.98 -5.43 -3.33
C SER A 141 -8.53 -4.93 -3.40
N VAL A 142 -7.69 -5.66 -4.14
CA VAL A 142 -6.31 -5.27 -4.44
C VAL A 142 -6.13 -5.24 -5.95
N TRP A 143 -5.66 -4.12 -6.46
CA TRP A 143 -5.23 -3.97 -7.84
C TRP A 143 -3.75 -3.60 -7.86
N SER A 144 -2.93 -4.39 -8.55
CA SER A 144 -1.53 -4.02 -8.85
C SER A 144 -1.29 -4.09 -10.36
N ARG A 145 -0.64 -3.09 -10.93
CA ARG A 145 -0.25 -3.15 -12.34
C ARG A 145 0.97 -4.05 -12.51
N GLU A 146 2.09 -3.69 -11.92
CA GLU A 146 3.36 -4.39 -12.09
C GLU A 146 4.02 -4.67 -10.74
N VAL A 147 4.50 -5.90 -10.56
CA VAL A 147 5.26 -6.30 -9.36
C VAL A 147 6.53 -7.00 -9.77
N PHE A 148 7.66 -6.39 -9.45
CA PHE A 148 8.99 -6.95 -9.55
C PHE A 148 9.42 -7.43 -8.16
N GLY A 149 9.30 -8.73 -7.90
CA GLY A 149 9.59 -9.35 -6.61
C GLY A 149 8.44 -10.22 -6.11
N HIS A 150 7.91 -9.91 -4.93
CA HIS A 150 6.93 -10.78 -4.26
C HIS A 150 5.62 -10.06 -3.94
N LYS A 151 4.50 -10.61 -4.41
CA LYS A 151 3.15 -10.23 -3.98
C LYS A 151 2.52 -11.31 -3.13
N ARG A 152 2.03 -10.95 -1.93
CA ARG A 152 1.25 -11.84 -1.06
C ARG A 152 -0.10 -11.21 -0.71
N CYS A 153 -1.18 -11.91 -1.02
CA CYS A 153 -2.54 -11.56 -0.58
C CYS A 153 -3.08 -12.69 0.30
N MET A 154 -3.72 -12.32 1.41
CA MET A 154 -4.29 -13.22 2.42
C MET A 154 -5.64 -12.67 2.86
N ASP A 155 -6.67 -13.51 2.96
CA ASP A 155 -8.01 -13.09 3.36
C ASP A 155 -8.53 -11.95 2.48
N THR A 156 -8.47 -12.18 1.16
CA THR A 156 -8.80 -11.12 0.18
C THR A 156 -9.94 -11.53 -0.72
N ARG A 157 -10.92 -10.65 -0.91
CA ARG A 157 -12.04 -10.98 -1.78
C ARG A 157 -11.61 -10.96 -3.24
N ASP A 158 -11.09 -9.84 -3.74
CA ASP A 158 -10.73 -9.70 -5.15
C ASP A 158 -9.28 -9.26 -5.33
N VAL A 159 -8.48 -10.02 -6.07
CA VAL A 159 -7.09 -9.68 -6.41
C VAL A 159 -6.93 -9.60 -7.91
N TRP A 160 -6.63 -8.41 -8.41
CA TRP A 160 -6.27 -8.15 -9.80
C TRP A 160 -4.79 -7.83 -9.89
N THR A 161 -4.08 -8.53 -10.76
CA THR A 161 -2.71 -8.18 -11.11
C THR A 161 -2.54 -8.23 -12.61
N ARG A 162 -1.94 -7.20 -13.21
CA ARG A 162 -1.60 -7.25 -14.62
C ARG A 162 -0.35 -8.11 -14.82
N GLU A 163 0.78 -7.72 -14.28
CA GLU A 163 2.06 -8.41 -14.48
C GLU A 163 2.78 -8.68 -13.15
N VAL A 164 3.43 -9.84 -13.07
CA VAL A 164 4.33 -10.21 -11.97
C VAL A 164 5.61 -10.79 -12.53
N TYR A 165 6.73 -10.20 -12.16
CA TYR A 165 8.08 -10.73 -12.35
C TYR A 165 8.61 -11.19 -11.01
N GLY A 166 8.49 -12.49 -10.73
CA GLY A 166 8.85 -13.09 -9.44
C GLY A 166 7.76 -14.00 -8.89
N HIS A 167 7.28 -13.74 -7.67
CA HIS A 167 6.37 -14.65 -6.97
C HIS A 167 5.05 -13.97 -6.57
N LYS A 168 3.93 -14.59 -6.95
CA LYS A 168 2.59 -14.25 -6.45
C LYS A 168 2.05 -15.36 -5.58
N LYS A 169 1.64 -15.03 -4.35
CA LYS A 169 0.93 -15.94 -3.44
C LYS A 169 -0.42 -15.35 -3.04
N CYS A 170 -1.49 -16.09 -3.29
CA CYS A 170 -2.84 -15.80 -2.81
C CYS A 170 -3.30 -16.94 -1.90
N MET A 171 -3.85 -16.60 -0.74
CA MET A 171 -4.35 -17.53 0.28
C MET A 171 -5.68 -17.00 0.80
N ASP A 172 -6.67 -17.87 0.97
CA ASP A 172 -8.02 -17.49 1.44
C ASP A 172 -8.59 -16.36 0.58
N THR A 173 -8.63 -16.60 -0.73
CA THR A 173 -9.05 -15.56 -1.68
C THR A 173 -10.25 -15.97 -2.51
N ARG A 174 -11.24 -15.08 -2.64
CA ARG A 174 -12.41 -15.44 -3.43
C ARG A 174 -12.05 -15.48 -4.92
N ASP A 175 -11.59 -14.38 -5.50
CA ASP A 175 -11.33 -14.29 -6.93
C ASP A 175 -9.94 -13.70 -7.21
N VAL A 176 -9.12 -14.42 -7.97
CA VAL A 176 -7.76 -14.01 -8.36
C VAL A 176 -7.64 -13.94 -9.86
N TRP A 177 -7.39 -12.74 -10.37
CA TRP A 177 -7.19 -12.46 -11.77
C TRP A 177 -5.73 -12.06 -12.00
N THR A 178 -5.09 -12.68 -12.99
CA THR A 178 -3.72 -12.34 -13.36
C THR A 178 -3.57 -12.41 -14.87
N ARG A 179 -3.05 -11.35 -15.48
CA ARG A 179 -2.80 -11.40 -16.92
C ARG A 179 -1.54 -12.22 -17.19
N GLU A 180 -0.39 -11.78 -16.67
CA GLU A 180 0.90 -12.42 -16.95
C GLU A 180 1.67 -12.69 -15.66
N VAL A 181 2.38 -13.83 -15.61
CA VAL A 181 3.32 -14.18 -14.54
C VAL A 181 4.60 -14.72 -15.15
N TYR A 182 5.72 -14.06 -14.86
CA TYR A 182 7.08 -14.53 -15.11
C TYR A 182 7.67 -14.97 -13.77
N GLY A 183 7.64 -16.28 -13.50
CA GLY A 183 8.10 -16.85 -12.23
C GLY A 183 7.07 -17.81 -11.63
N HIS A 184 6.66 -17.58 -10.38
CA HIS A 184 5.81 -18.51 -9.65
C HIS A 184 4.48 -17.91 -9.18
N LYS A 185 3.38 -18.58 -9.47
CA LYS A 185 2.05 -18.29 -8.91
C LYS A 185 1.60 -19.43 -8.00
N LYS A 186 1.29 -19.12 -6.73
CA LYS A 186 0.63 -20.04 -5.80
C LYS A 186 -0.74 -19.48 -5.39
N CYS A 187 -1.79 -20.27 -5.57
CA CYS A 187 -3.11 -20.03 -5.00
C CYS A 187 -3.47 -21.18 -4.05
N MET A 188 -4.08 -20.86 -2.92
CA MET A 188 -4.46 -21.80 -1.88
C MET A 188 -5.78 -21.32 -1.28
N ASP A 189 -6.74 -22.22 -1.07
CA ASP A 189 -8.06 -21.89 -0.53
C ASP A 189 -8.73 -20.77 -1.35
N THR A 190 -8.90 -21.02 -2.66
CA THR A 190 -9.42 -19.99 -3.57
C THR A 190 -10.63 -20.42 -4.38
N ARG A 191 -11.66 -19.56 -4.45
CA ARG A 191 -12.87 -19.90 -5.21
C ARG A 191 -12.63 -19.84 -6.72
N GLY A 192 -11.97 -18.80 -7.22
CA GLY A 192 -11.73 -18.62 -8.65
C GLY A 192 -10.32 -18.12 -8.92
N VAL A 193 -9.61 -18.78 -9.84
CA VAL A 193 -8.31 -18.33 -10.32
C VAL A 193 -8.34 -18.23 -11.83
N TRP A 194 -8.15 -17.03 -12.35
CA TRP A 194 -8.00 -16.76 -13.76
C TRP A 194 -6.57 -16.29 -14.02
N THR A 195 -5.87 -16.99 -14.91
CA THR A 195 -4.58 -16.55 -15.44
C THR A 195 -4.63 -16.58 -16.96
N ARG A 196 -4.17 -15.53 -17.63
CA ARG A 196 -3.99 -15.62 -19.08
C ARG A 196 -2.71 -16.37 -19.41
N GLU A 197 -1.55 -15.86 -19.01
CA GLU A 197 -0.25 -16.44 -19.36
C GLU A 197 0.61 -16.70 -18.12
N VAL A 198 1.32 -17.83 -18.11
CA VAL A 198 2.35 -18.17 -17.10
C VAL A 198 3.62 -18.64 -17.79
N PHE A 199 4.72 -17.94 -17.53
CA PHE A 199 6.08 -18.35 -17.85
C PHE A 199 6.77 -18.78 -16.55
N GLY A 200 6.77 -20.08 -16.26
CA GLY A 200 7.32 -20.63 -15.02
C GLY A 200 6.39 -21.63 -14.34
N HIS A 201 6.05 -21.42 -13.07
CA HIS A 201 5.32 -22.40 -12.29
C HIS A 201 4.00 -21.89 -11.73
N LYS A 202 2.92 -22.64 -11.95
CA LYS A 202 1.63 -22.41 -11.29
C LYS A 202 1.32 -23.55 -10.33
N ARG A 203 0.88 -23.22 -9.12
CA ARG A 203 0.33 -24.18 -8.17
C ARG A 203 -0.99 -23.68 -7.62
N CYS A 204 -2.03 -24.49 -7.73
CA CYS A 204 -3.30 -24.26 -7.05
C CYS A 204 -3.63 -25.46 -6.15
N MET A 205 -4.07 -25.17 -4.92
CA MET A 205 -4.46 -26.13 -3.91
C MET A 205 -5.80 -25.68 -3.30
N ASP A 206 -6.72 -26.60 -3.06
CA ASP A 206 -8.03 -26.29 -2.47
C ASP A 206 -8.76 -25.18 -3.24
N THR A 207 -8.88 -25.37 -4.57
CA THR A 207 -9.49 -24.35 -5.44
C THR A 207 -10.74 -24.85 -6.15
N ARG A 208 -11.79 -24.01 -6.18
CA ARG A 208 -13.06 -24.43 -6.80
C ARG A 208 -13.01 -24.35 -8.33
N GLY A 209 -12.36 -23.33 -8.89
CA GLY A 209 -12.25 -23.15 -10.33
C GLY A 209 -10.92 -22.51 -10.71
N VAL A 210 -10.24 -23.11 -11.68
CA VAL A 210 -9.04 -22.56 -12.29
C VAL A 210 -9.24 -22.47 -13.79
N TRP A 211 -8.94 -21.30 -14.35
CA TRP A 211 -8.81 -21.08 -15.78
C TRP A 211 -7.40 -20.57 -16.07
N THR A 212 -6.71 -21.23 -16.98
CA THR A 212 -5.46 -20.79 -17.60
C THR A 212 -5.65 -20.76 -19.11
N LEU A 213 -5.05 -19.82 -19.84
CA LEU A 213 -5.04 -19.86 -21.31
C LEU A 213 -3.74 -20.46 -21.85
N GLU A 214 -2.59 -19.98 -21.36
CA GLU A 214 -1.28 -20.44 -21.83
C GLU A 214 -0.32 -20.65 -20.67
N VAL A 215 0.42 -21.76 -20.71
CA VAL A 215 1.52 -22.03 -19.79
C VAL A 215 2.77 -22.52 -20.51
N TYR A 216 3.86 -21.81 -20.24
CA TYR A 216 5.21 -22.17 -20.61
C TYR A 216 5.97 -22.53 -19.33
N GLY A 217 5.80 -23.78 -18.88
CA GLY A 217 6.42 -24.32 -17.68
C GLY A 217 5.57 -25.40 -17.01
N HIS A 218 5.48 -25.40 -15.68
CA HIS A 218 4.82 -26.47 -14.94
C HIS A 218 3.61 -25.99 -14.15
N GLU A 219 2.52 -26.75 -14.25
CA GLU A 219 1.35 -26.59 -13.40
C GLU A 219 1.19 -27.76 -12.41
N ARG A 220 0.71 -27.46 -11.21
CA ARG A 220 0.26 -28.47 -10.24
C ARG A 220 -1.06 -28.07 -9.62
N PHE A 221 -2.01 -29.00 -9.64
CA PHE A 221 -3.34 -28.86 -9.07
C PHE A 221 -3.56 -29.94 -8.02
N MET A 222 -4.00 -29.56 -6.82
CA MET A 222 -4.40 -30.47 -5.74
C MET A 222 -5.74 -30.03 -5.20
N ASP A 223 -6.68 -30.95 -5.03
CA ASP A 223 -8.02 -30.67 -4.50
C ASP A 223 -8.74 -29.53 -5.27
N THR A 224 -8.62 -29.57 -6.61
CA THR A 224 -9.21 -28.59 -7.51
C THR A 224 -10.46 -29.14 -8.19
N ARG A 225 -11.61 -28.50 -8.00
CA ARG A 225 -12.89 -29.04 -8.51
C ARG A 225 -13.05 -28.91 -10.03
N SER A 226 -12.52 -27.85 -10.63
CA SER A 226 -12.63 -27.62 -12.08
C SER A 226 -11.40 -26.88 -12.58
N VAL A 227 -10.79 -27.40 -13.65
CA VAL A 227 -9.61 -26.83 -14.29
C VAL A 227 -9.89 -26.72 -15.79
N TRP A 228 -9.67 -25.54 -16.34
CA TRP A 228 -9.77 -25.22 -17.76
C TRP A 228 -8.40 -24.67 -18.20
N ILE A 229 -7.81 -25.30 -19.21
CA ILE A 229 -6.52 -24.94 -19.82
C ILE A 229 -6.74 -24.85 -21.32
#